data_AF-A0A8J6YR29-F1
#
_entry.id   AF-A0A8J6YR29-F1
#
_cell.length_a   1.000
_cell.length_b   1.000
_cell.length_c   1.000
_cell.angle_alpha   90.00
_cell.angle_beta   90.00
_cell.angle_gamma   90.00
#
_symmetry.space_group_name_H-M   'P 1'
#
loop_
_entity.id
_entity.type
_entity.pdbx_description
1 polymer ?
#
loop_
_entity_poly.entity_id
_entity_poly.type
_entity_poly.pdbx_seq_one_letter_code
_entity_poly.pdbx_strand_id
1 'polypeptide(L)'
;MEPGGIGGALDHIEEDVLSGWVRGGTAADVGLWRGDRRMAVAEPWDRVFDPPLRGACTGYRLTLPPQVPVSDLFTGAAELRLQAASGAVRLPIWPPVAATALLRSLTAAEMATVLARLGPRGRAELGLGVLGEEMKGGIPRPGTISQDEAARVGRDGLLLLHGGSNGLDRIYRDDRPEIPEAARWGALTQRRRARAEALGVTYLQALMPEKSSVAASFDPGRATVPSGLYRQSLRAMARSLPEERMVDWLPAFRATLAPDMVFRRKDTHLSTYGAQAAMAHLYWQLADMPLPLDAAVPLRPEMLESDLGGRFHGQAEELVFVAEGLTGRDGQRIDPELIAAETPAAGHTGLRRHWRCAAAPDPRRVLVFGNSFFASGENSTQLSYWTARLFAETHFVWSAEADWPLVRQLRPDVVICQTIERFLTEVPAR
;
A
#
# COMPACT_ATOMS: atom_id res chain seq x y z
N MET A 1 -12.40 24.03 15.03
CA MET A 1 -12.26 24.16 16.50
C MET A 1 -12.58 25.59 16.89
N GLU A 2 -13.51 25.80 17.81
CA GLU A 2 -13.91 27.14 18.26
C GLU A 2 -12.80 27.84 19.07
N PRO A 3 -12.68 29.17 18.97
CA PRO A 3 -11.76 29.95 19.79
C PRO A 3 -12.24 29.98 21.25
N GLY A 4 -11.55 29.23 22.13
CA GLY A 4 -11.84 29.14 23.57
C GLY A 4 -11.81 27.72 24.15
N GLY A 5 -11.72 26.68 23.31
CA GLY A 5 -11.68 25.29 23.76
C GLY A 5 -10.40 24.92 24.53
N ILE A 6 -10.59 24.23 25.66
CA ILE A 6 -9.52 23.54 26.40
C ILE A 6 -9.19 22.25 25.63
N GLY A 7 -7.90 21.96 25.43
CA GLY A 7 -7.46 20.77 24.70
C GLY A 7 -5.95 20.57 24.74
N GLY A 8 -5.47 19.51 24.10
CA GLY A 8 -4.05 19.20 24.04
C GLY A 8 -3.81 17.78 23.53
N ALA A 9 -2.55 17.37 23.49
CA ALA A 9 -2.16 16.00 23.15
C ALA A 9 -0.81 15.62 23.77
N LEU A 10 -0.60 14.31 23.96
CA LEU A 10 0.72 13.71 24.07
C LEU A 10 1.23 13.43 22.67
N ASP A 11 2.38 13.99 22.29
CA ASP A 11 2.87 13.84 20.91
C ASP A 11 4.36 13.53 20.81
N HIS A 12 4.98 13.14 21.92
CA HIS A 12 6.29 12.51 21.95
C HIS A 12 6.47 11.65 23.20
N ILE A 13 7.16 10.52 23.06
CA ILE A 13 7.54 9.62 24.14
C ILE A 13 8.99 9.19 23.91
N GLU A 14 9.85 9.47 24.87
CA GLU A 14 11.26 9.08 24.88
C GLU A 14 11.56 8.39 26.21
N GLU A 15 11.74 7.07 26.18
CA GLU A 15 11.94 6.24 27.39
C GLU A 15 10.78 6.43 28.39
N ASP A 16 11.06 6.99 29.57
CA ASP A 16 10.09 7.33 30.60
C ASP A 16 9.62 8.80 30.52
N VAL A 17 10.08 9.58 29.55
CA VAL A 17 9.70 10.99 29.39
C VAL A 17 8.61 11.16 28.33
N LEU A 18 7.51 11.77 28.75
CA LEU A 18 6.37 12.17 27.93
C LEU A 18 6.48 13.66 27.60
N SER A 19 6.23 14.07 26.36
CA SER A 19 6.08 15.50 26.04
C SER A 19 4.95 15.78 25.06
N GLY A 20 4.37 16.96 25.20
CA GLY A 20 3.15 17.31 24.49
C GLY A 20 2.86 18.79 24.54
N TRP A 21 1.59 19.14 24.28
CA TRP A 21 1.11 20.51 24.37
C TRP A 21 -0.33 20.56 24.87
N VAL A 22 -0.70 21.70 25.45
CA VAL A 22 -2.06 22.02 25.88
C VAL A 22 -2.46 23.43 25.46
N ARG A 23 -3.76 23.66 25.29
CA ARG A 23 -4.42 24.94 25.02
C ARG A 23 -5.43 25.21 26.12
N GLY A 24 -5.47 26.44 26.63
CA GLY A 24 -6.37 26.82 27.72
C GLY A 24 -5.91 26.37 29.11
N GLY A 25 -4.62 26.07 29.28
CA GLY A 25 -3.99 25.68 30.55
C GLY A 25 -2.46 25.78 30.48
N THR A 26 -1.82 25.51 31.61
CA THR A 26 -0.36 25.49 31.77
C THR A 26 0.18 24.06 31.89
N ALA A 27 1.50 23.88 31.81
CA ALA A 27 2.09 22.56 32.03
C ALA A 27 1.78 22.00 33.43
N ALA A 28 1.71 22.84 34.46
CA ALA A 28 1.41 22.41 35.83
C ALA A 28 -0.01 21.82 35.98
N ASP A 29 -0.91 22.18 35.07
CA ASP A 29 -2.27 21.66 35.03
C ASP A 29 -2.33 20.24 34.42
N VAL A 30 -1.25 19.79 33.76
CA VAL A 30 -1.15 18.44 33.20
C VAL A 30 -0.62 17.46 34.24
N GLY A 31 -1.30 16.33 34.39
CA GLY A 31 -0.89 15.26 35.30
C GLY A 31 -1.10 13.88 34.72
N LEU A 32 -0.29 12.93 35.20
CA LEU A 32 -0.48 11.50 34.98
C LEU A 32 -1.35 10.94 36.11
N TRP A 33 -2.40 10.20 35.77
CA TRP A 33 -3.35 9.65 36.72
C TRP A 33 -3.48 8.13 36.57
N ARG A 34 -3.71 7.43 37.67
CA ARG A 34 -4.11 6.03 37.72
C ARG A 34 -5.34 5.92 38.62
N GLY A 35 -6.51 5.71 38.02
CA GLY A 35 -7.79 5.93 38.70
C GLY A 35 -7.92 7.39 39.17
N ASP A 36 -8.14 7.58 40.47
CA ASP A 36 -8.30 8.89 41.11
C ASP A 36 -7.02 9.43 41.77
N ARG A 37 -5.89 8.73 41.61
CA ARG A 37 -4.61 9.17 42.16
C ARG A 37 -3.76 9.84 41.09
N ARG A 38 -3.36 11.09 41.33
CA ARG A 38 -2.34 11.79 40.53
C ARG A 38 -0.96 11.23 40.88
N MET A 39 -0.29 10.69 39.87
CA MET A 39 0.99 9.99 39.99
C MET A 39 2.17 10.91 39.69
N ALA A 40 2.01 11.86 38.76
CA ALA A 40 3.04 12.83 38.39
C ALA A 40 2.40 14.15 37.89
N VAL A 41 3.20 15.22 37.88
CA VAL A 41 2.85 16.56 37.39
C VAL A 41 3.82 16.92 36.28
N ALA A 42 3.32 17.52 35.21
CA ALA A 42 4.17 17.95 34.11
C ALA A 42 4.85 19.29 34.42
N GLU A 43 6.05 19.46 33.89
CA GLU A 43 6.82 20.70 33.94
C GLU A 43 6.76 21.45 32.61
N PRO A 44 6.97 22.78 32.61
CA PRO A 44 7.04 23.55 31.36
C PRO A 44 8.13 23.01 30.44
N TRP A 45 7.79 22.86 29.17
CA TRP A 45 8.75 22.48 28.14
C TRP A 45 8.79 23.56 27.06
N ASP A 46 10.00 24.04 26.75
CA ASP A 46 10.24 25.10 25.78
C ASP A 46 10.06 24.59 24.35
N ARG A 47 8.79 24.37 24.00
CA ARG A 47 8.36 23.87 22.72
C ARG A 47 8.18 25.03 21.75
N VAL A 48 8.84 24.93 20.60
CA VAL A 48 8.61 25.86 19.48
C VAL A 48 7.27 25.51 18.81
N PHE A 49 6.37 26.48 18.79
CA PHE A 49 5.08 26.38 18.11
C PHE A 49 5.08 27.18 16.80
N ASP A 50 4.39 26.64 15.80
CA ASP A 50 4.08 27.35 14.56
C ASP A 50 3.33 28.66 14.85
N PRO A 51 3.46 29.69 13.98
CA PRO A 51 2.88 31.01 14.21
C PRO A 51 1.40 31.04 14.68
N PRO A 52 0.46 30.23 14.14
CA PRO A 52 -0.93 30.25 14.61
C PRO A 52 -1.16 29.62 15.99
N LEU A 53 -0.20 28.86 16.52
CA LEU A 53 -0.28 28.19 17.84
C LEU A 53 0.56 28.92 18.91
N ARG A 54 1.46 29.80 18.48
CA ARG A 54 2.34 30.58 19.36
C ARG A 54 1.51 31.49 20.28
N GLY A 55 1.70 31.36 21.59
CA GLY A 55 0.95 32.10 22.60
C GLY A 55 -0.45 31.56 22.90
N ALA A 56 -0.96 30.61 22.10
CA ALA A 56 -2.21 29.91 22.36
C ALA A 56 -2.00 28.53 23.01
N CYS A 57 -0.81 27.94 22.85
CA CYS A 57 -0.46 26.63 23.39
C CYS A 57 0.75 26.71 24.33
N THR A 58 0.77 25.83 25.33
CA THR A 58 1.87 25.64 26.29
C THR A 58 2.45 24.24 26.09
N GLY A 59 3.77 24.13 25.93
CA GLY A 59 4.47 22.84 25.90
C GLY A 59 4.63 22.27 27.31
N TYR A 60 4.53 20.95 27.44
CA TYR A 60 4.77 20.26 28.70
C TYR A 60 5.70 19.06 28.52
N ARG A 61 6.38 18.68 29.59
CA ARG A 61 7.16 17.45 29.74
C ARG A 61 6.78 16.77 31.07
N LEU A 62 6.69 15.45 31.10
CA LEU A 62 6.35 14.67 32.29
C LEU A 62 7.17 13.37 32.30
N THR A 63 7.92 13.11 33.37
CA THR A 63 8.60 11.82 33.57
C THR A 63 7.66 10.82 34.24
N LEU A 64 7.55 9.62 33.69
CA LEU A 64 6.78 8.51 34.22
C LEU A 64 7.43 8.02 35.52
N PRO A 65 6.65 7.82 36.59
CA PRO A 65 7.14 7.13 37.77
C PRO A 65 7.58 5.70 37.41
N PRO A 66 8.64 5.13 38.01
CA PRO A 66 9.14 3.78 37.69
C PRO A 66 8.09 2.65 37.73
N GLN A 67 7.03 2.84 38.53
CA GLN A 67 5.92 1.91 38.68
C GLN A 67 4.82 2.03 37.62
N VAL A 68 4.95 2.94 36.65
CA VAL A 68 3.99 3.15 35.56
C VAL A 68 4.69 2.89 34.22
N PRO A 69 4.58 1.68 33.66
CA PRO A 69 5.17 1.41 32.35
C PRO A 69 4.43 2.20 31.26
N VAL A 70 5.14 2.56 30.18
CA VAL A 70 4.58 3.28 29.02
C VAL A 70 3.33 2.57 28.45
N SER A 71 3.29 1.24 28.50
CA SER A 71 2.14 0.43 28.07
C SER A 71 0.82 0.79 28.77
N ASP A 72 0.87 1.26 30.03
CA ASP A 72 -0.33 1.62 30.81
C ASP A 72 -1.09 2.80 30.18
N LEU A 73 -0.41 3.68 29.43
CA LEU A 73 -1.04 4.78 28.69
C LEU A 73 -1.91 4.27 27.53
N PHE A 74 -1.55 3.13 26.94
CA PHE A 74 -2.22 2.54 25.78
C PHE A 74 -3.36 1.61 26.19
N THR A 75 -3.23 0.91 27.31
CA THR A 75 -4.29 0.08 27.88
C THR A 75 -5.35 0.91 28.61
N GLY A 76 -5.05 2.17 28.91
CA GLY A 76 -5.91 3.05 29.71
C GLY A 76 -5.77 2.82 31.22
N ALA A 77 -4.80 2.02 31.67
CA ALA A 77 -4.48 1.85 33.08
C ALA A 77 -3.87 3.12 33.70
N ALA A 78 -3.26 3.99 32.88
CA ALA A 78 -2.86 5.34 33.25
C ALA A 78 -3.31 6.35 32.17
N GLU A 79 -3.59 7.58 32.58
CA GLU A 79 -4.10 8.64 31.70
C GLU A 79 -3.40 9.97 31.95
N LEU A 80 -3.13 10.70 30.87
CA LEU A 80 -2.80 12.13 30.96
C LEU A 80 -4.09 12.94 31.03
N ARG A 81 -4.18 13.83 32.01
CA ARG A 81 -5.31 14.72 32.19
C ARG A 81 -4.85 16.16 32.35
N LEU A 82 -5.59 17.08 31.76
CA LEU A 82 -5.48 18.51 31.95
C LEU A 82 -6.55 18.96 32.95
N GLN A 83 -6.11 19.51 34.09
CA GLN A 83 -7.01 20.02 35.11
C GLN A 83 -7.54 21.41 34.72
N ALA A 84 -8.85 21.56 34.72
CA ALA A 84 -9.52 22.85 34.50
C ALA A 84 -10.52 23.13 35.64
N ALA A 85 -10.99 24.37 35.72
CA ALA A 85 -12.00 24.77 36.71
C ALA A 85 -13.32 23.98 36.57
N SER A 86 -13.65 23.52 35.37
CA SER A 86 -14.84 22.72 35.05
C SER A 86 -14.65 21.21 35.22
N GLY A 87 -13.45 20.75 35.60
CA GLY A 87 -13.11 19.32 35.71
C GLY A 87 -11.81 18.96 34.98
N ALA A 88 -11.49 17.66 34.93
CA ALA A 88 -10.30 17.16 34.25
C ALA A 88 -10.65 16.65 32.84
N VAL A 89 -9.87 17.07 31.84
CA VAL A 89 -10.01 16.62 30.44
C VAL A 89 -8.89 15.64 30.12
N ARG A 90 -9.23 14.46 29.59
CA ARG A 90 -8.23 13.49 29.13
C ARG A 90 -7.50 14.03 27.90
N LEU A 91 -6.17 13.99 27.92
CA LEU A 91 -5.34 14.33 26.77
C LEU A 91 -5.15 13.09 25.88
N PRO A 92 -5.53 13.14 24.58
CA PRO A 92 -5.30 12.04 23.65
C PRO A 92 -3.81 11.86 23.34
N ILE A 93 -3.43 10.63 22.98
CA ILE A 93 -2.12 10.32 22.42
C ILE A 93 -2.19 10.56 20.91
N TRP A 94 -1.27 11.37 20.39
CA TRP A 94 -1.18 11.64 18.95
C TRP A 94 -0.90 10.32 18.21
N PRO A 95 -1.67 9.96 17.17
CA PRO A 95 -1.59 8.64 16.54
C PRO A 95 -0.18 8.20 16.08
N PRO A 96 0.67 9.08 15.52
CA PRO A 96 2.05 8.71 15.17
C PRO A 96 2.90 8.28 16.36
N VAL A 97 2.64 8.83 17.55
CA VAL A 97 3.38 8.51 18.78
C VAL A 97 2.84 7.25 19.42
N ALA A 98 1.53 7.04 19.32
CA ALA A 98 0.94 5.77 19.68
C ALA A 98 1.52 4.62 18.86
N ALA A 99 1.70 4.82 17.55
CA ALA A 99 2.39 3.86 16.70
C ALA A 99 3.80 3.58 17.20
N THR A 100 4.67 4.60 17.32
CA THR A 100 6.08 4.44 17.75
C THR A 100 6.25 3.77 19.11
N ALA A 101 5.42 4.10 20.10
CA ALA A 101 5.51 3.51 21.43
C ALA A 101 4.94 2.08 21.49
N LEU A 102 3.89 1.79 20.72
CA LEU A 102 3.40 0.41 20.53
C LEU A 102 4.48 -0.45 19.88
N LEU A 103 5.23 0.08 18.91
CA LEU A 103 6.36 -0.64 18.31
C LEU A 103 7.40 -1.04 19.35
N ARG A 104 7.71 -0.17 20.33
CA ARG A 104 8.66 -0.47 21.42
C ARG A 104 8.15 -1.53 22.42
N SER A 105 6.84 -1.80 22.46
CA SER A 105 6.23 -2.82 23.31
C SER A 105 6.13 -4.20 22.68
N LEU A 106 6.49 -4.32 21.40
CA LEU A 106 6.45 -5.57 20.66
C LEU A 106 7.52 -6.55 21.15
N THR A 107 7.18 -7.83 21.17
CA THR A 107 8.17 -8.90 21.37
C THR A 107 9.23 -8.87 20.26
N ALA A 108 10.40 -9.48 20.47
CA ALA A 108 11.47 -9.49 19.47
C ALA A 108 11.02 -10.00 18.07
N ALA A 109 10.07 -10.94 18.03
CA ALA A 109 9.51 -11.47 16.79
C ALA A 109 8.53 -10.51 16.10
N GLU A 110 7.69 -9.84 16.87
CA GLU A 110 6.75 -8.82 16.37
C GLU A 110 7.51 -7.55 15.94
N MET A 111 8.53 -7.17 16.71
CA MET A 111 9.47 -6.09 16.39
C MET A 111 10.20 -6.39 15.08
N ALA A 112 10.70 -7.61 14.87
CA ALA A 112 11.33 -7.98 13.60
C ALA A 112 10.36 -7.85 12.41
N THR A 113 9.08 -8.20 12.60
CA THR A 113 8.03 -8.09 11.57
C THR A 113 7.67 -6.63 11.26
N VAL A 114 7.67 -5.75 12.26
CA VAL A 114 7.44 -4.32 12.04
C VAL A 114 8.67 -3.64 11.45
N LEU A 115 9.87 -3.92 11.96
CA LEU A 115 11.10 -3.34 11.44
C LEU A 115 11.34 -3.74 9.98
N ALA A 116 11.00 -4.98 9.63
CA ALA A 116 10.92 -5.42 8.24
C ALA A 116 10.07 -4.52 7.34
N ARG A 117 8.99 -3.94 7.88
CA ARG A 117 8.06 -3.05 7.16
C ARG A 117 8.46 -1.57 7.22
N LEU A 118 9.34 -1.18 8.12
CA LEU A 118 9.89 0.17 8.17
C LEU A 118 11.09 0.23 7.22
N GLY A 119 11.01 1.06 6.18
CA GLY A 119 12.17 1.36 5.33
C GLY A 119 13.33 1.96 6.14
N PRO A 120 14.55 2.08 5.58
CA PRO A 120 15.74 2.43 6.37
C PRO A 120 15.68 3.79 7.04
N ARG A 121 14.93 4.73 6.47
CA ARG A 121 14.66 6.01 7.12
C ARG A 121 13.75 5.86 8.34
N GLY A 122 12.68 5.07 8.26
CA GLY A 122 11.84 4.75 9.42
C GLY A 122 12.60 3.99 10.51
N ARG A 123 13.58 3.15 10.15
CA ARG A 123 14.48 2.51 11.11
C ARG A 123 15.47 3.50 11.74
N ALA A 124 16.06 4.39 10.93
CA ALA A 124 16.99 5.42 11.38
C ALA A 124 16.32 6.50 12.26
N GLU A 125 15.10 6.92 11.92
CA GLU A 125 14.28 7.85 12.70
C GLU A 125 13.84 7.25 14.05
N LEU A 126 13.84 5.92 14.17
CA LEU A 126 13.59 5.19 15.42
C LEU A 126 14.86 4.82 16.18
N GLY A 127 16.05 5.21 15.71
CA GLY A 127 17.33 4.92 16.36
C GLY A 127 17.74 3.45 16.30
N LEU A 128 17.11 2.65 15.43
CA LEU A 128 17.38 1.23 15.28
C LEU A 128 18.39 1.06 14.15
N GLY A 129 19.59 0.60 14.51
CA GLY A 129 20.72 0.47 13.59
C GLY A 129 20.35 -0.26 12.29
N VAL A 130 20.93 0.22 11.19
CA VAL A 130 20.81 -0.38 9.85
C VAL A 130 21.23 -1.85 9.92
N LEU A 131 20.34 -2.78 9.52
CA LEU A 131 20.69 -4.20 9.40
C LEU A 131 21.91 -4.31 8.46
N GLY A 132 23.00 -4.91 8.96
CA GLY A 132 24.34 -4.86 8.36
C GLY A 132 24.50 -5.45 6.95
N GLU A 133 23.45 -6.03 6.35
CA GLU A 133 23.47 -6.43 4.94
C GLU A 133 23.23 -5.27 3.97
N GLU A 134 22.51 -4.22 4.37
CA GLU A 134 22.34 -3.00 3.55
C GLU A 134 23.66 -2.21 3.37
N MET A 135 24.70 -2.57 4.13
CA MET A 135 26.05 -1.99 4.04
C MET A 135 27.06 -2.82 3.23
N LYS A 136 26.73 -4.06 2.83
CA LYS A 136 27.69 -4.93 2.10
C LYS A 136 27.73 -4.68 0.59
N GLY A 137 26.67 -4.12 0.03
CA GLY A 137 26.64 -3.59 -1.33
C GLY A 137 25.99 -2.22 -1.29
N GLY A 138 26.80 -1.15 -1.36
CA GLY A 138 26.31 0.21 -1.19
C GLY A 138 25.12 0.49 -2.10
N ILE A 139 23.96 0.75 -1.50
CA ILE A 139 22.79 1.23 -2.26
C ILE A 139 23.25 2.50 -3.00
N PRO A 140 23.13 2.55 -4.34
CA PRO A 140 23.63 3.70 -5.08
C PRO A 140 22.93 4.99 -4.61
N ARG A 141 23.60 6.13 -4.76
CA ARG A 141 23.04 7.41 -4.27
C ARG A 141 21.69 7.71 -4.95
N PRO A 142 20.74 8.35 -4.25
CA PRO A 142 19.52 8.85 -4.89
C PRO A 142 19.85 9.66 -6.15
N GLY A 143 19.11 9.42 -7.23
CA GLY A 143 19.35 9.98 -8.55
C GLY A 143 20.22 9.10 -9.46
N THR A 144 20.94 8.10 -8.94
CA THR A 144 21.73 7.18 -9.76
C THR A 144 20.82 6.43 -10.74
N ILE A 145 21.25 6.34 -12.00
CA ILE A 145 20.56 5.63 -13.08
C ILE A 145 21.33 4.34 -13.39
N SER A 146 20.63 3.24 -13.67
CA SER A 146 21.25 1.97 -14.08
C SER A 146 21.97 2.11 -15.43
N GLN A 147 22.91 1.21 -15.71
CA GLN A 147 23.71 1.28 -16.96
C GLN A 147 22.87 1.20 -18.24
N ASP A 148 21.74 0.50 -18.18
CA ASP A 148 20.77 0.34 -19.27
C ASP A 148 19.67 1.42 -19.28
N GLU A 149 19.79 2.44 -18.43
CA GLU A 149 18.88 3.56 -18.29
C GLU A 149 17.43 3.19 -17.90
N ALA A 150 17.16 1.94 -17.55
CA ALA A 150 15.81 1.48 -17.26
C ALA A 150 15.35 1.79 -15.82
N ALA A 151 16.28 1.90 -14.88
CA ALA A 151 15.98 2.10 -13.46
C ALA A 151 16.71 3.32 -12.88
N ARG A 152 16.11 3.93 -11.87
CA ARG A 152 16.70 5.02 -11.09
C ARG A 152 16.54 4.72 -9.60
N VAL A 153 17.56 5.08 -8.82
CA VAL A 153 17.48 5.08 -7.36
C VAL A 153 16.75 6.33 -6.88
N GLY A 154 15.61 6.13 -6.22
CA GLY A 154 14.86 7.17 -5.51
C GLY A 154 15.43 7.48 -4.13
N ARG A 155 14.70 8.29 -3.37
CA ARG A 155 15.00 8.51 -1.94
C ARG A 155 14.89 7.19 -1.18
N ASP A 156 15.66 7.07 -0.11
CA ASP A 156 15.67 5.90 0.78
C ASP A 156 15.85 4.57 0.04
N GLY A 157 16.64 4.57 -1.04
CA GLY A 157 16.98 3.36 -1.80
C GLY A 157 15.81 2.69 -2.53
N LEU A 158 14.66 3.37 -2.68
CA LEU A 158 13.54 2.87 -3.47
C LEU A 158 13.93 2.84 -4.94
N LEU A 159 13.90 1.68 -5.59
CA LEU A 159 14.18 1.60 -7.03
C LEU A 159 12.91 1.91 -7.83
N LEU A 160 13.05 2.76 -8.84
CA LEU A 160 11.96 3.27 -9.65
C LEU A 160 12.26 3.05 -11.13
N LEU A 161 11.22 2.75 -11.91
CA LEU A 161 11.36 2.65 -13.35
C LEU A 161 11.59 4.05 -13.95
N HIS A 162 12.58 4.19 -14.82
CA HIS A 162 13.03 5.45 -15.38
C HIS A 162 12.81 5.51 -16.90
N GLY A 163 13.66 4.85 -17.68
CA GLY A 163 13.65 4.82 -19.14
C GLY A 163 13.52 3.40 -19.69
N GLY A 164 14.46 3.02 -20.55
CA GLY A 164 14.49 1.72 -21.23
C GLY A 164 13.34 1.52 -22.21
N SER A 165 12.99 0.26 -22.47
CA SER A 165 11.91 -0.12 -23.39
C SER A 165 10.53 0.44 -23.02
N ASN A 166 10.31 0.76 -21.74
CA ASN A 166 9.05 1.34 -21.25
C ASN A 166 8.99 2.87 -21.42
N GLY A 167 10.13 3.55 -21.57
CA GLY A 167 10.21 5.00 -21.79
C GLY A 167 9.43 5.84 -20.77
N LEU A 168 9.42 5.44 -19.49
CA LEU A 168 8.44 5.94 -18.52
C LEU A 168 8.54 7.46 -18.29
N ASP A 169 9.74 8.03 -18.22
CA ASP A 169 9.92 9.48 -18.11
C ASP A 169 9.38 10.26 -19.32
N ARG A 170 9.30 9.66 -20.51
CA ARG A 170 8.63 10.27 -21.66
C ARG A 170 7.13 10.35 -21.44
N ILE A 171 6.51 9.31 -20.87
CA ILE A 171 5.07 9.26 -20.57
C ILE A 171 4.70 10.33 -19.53
N TYR A 172 5.55 10.56 -18.53
CA TYR A 172 5.29 11.54 -17.48
C TYR A 172 5.54 12.99 -17.91
N ARG A 173 6.41 13.21 -18.90
CA ARG A 173 6.64 14.52 -19.53
C ARG A 173 5.61 14.88 -20.59
N ASP A 174 4.76 13.94 -20.99
CA ASP A 174 3.70 14.18 -21.95
C ASP A 174 2.57 15.02 -21.31
N ASP A 175 2.60 16.31 -21.61
CA ASP A 175 1.67 17.33 -21.13
C ASP A 175 0.65 17.77 -22.18
N ARG A 176 0.55 17.03 -23.29
CA ARG A 176 -0.41 17.32 -24.35
C ARG A 176 -1.83 17.42 -23.76
N PRO A 177 -2.61 18.46 -24.13
CA PRO A 177 -3.97 18.63 -23.61
C PRO A 177 -4.89 17.47 -24.02
N GLU A 178 -4.63 16.86 -25.17
CA GLU A 178 -5.31 15.69 -25.69
C GLU A 178 -4.29 14.64 -26.12
N ILE A 179 -4.40 13.45 -25.51
CA ILE A 179 -3.54 12.30 -25.80
C ILE A 179 -4.39 11.25 -26.55
N PRO A 180 -4.18 11.02 -27.85
CA PRO A 180 -5.03 10.15 -28.67
C PRO A 180 -5.16 8.71 -28.15
N GLU A 181 -4.11 8.18 -27.53
CA GLU A 181 -4.10 6.87 -26.85
C GLU A 181 -5.22 6.78 -25.81
N ALA A 182 -5.44 7.84 -25.02
CA ALA A 182 -6.47 7.85 -23.99
C ALA A 182 -7.89 7.70 -24.56
N ALA A 183 -8.19 8.42 -25.66
CA ALA A 183 -9.47 8.29 -26.35
C ALA A 183 -9.66 6.88 -26.93
N ARG A 184 -8.60 6.30 -27.49
CA ARG A 184 -8.60 4.92 -28.01
C ARG A 184 -8.84 3.89 -26.91
N TRP A 185 -8.28 4.07 -25.72
CA TRP A 185 -8.58 3.24 -24.54
C TRP A 185 -10.04 3.33 -24.10
N GLY A 186 -10.63 4.54 -24.12
CA GLY A 186 -12.07 4.71 -23.86
C GLY A 186 -12.93 3.91 -24.85
N ALA A 187 -12.65 4.05 -26.15
CA ALA A 187 -13.35 3.33 -27.20
C ALA A 187 -13.16 1.80 -27.10
N LEU A 188 -11.95 1.32 -26.78
CA LEU A 188 -11.68 -0.10 -26.56
C LEU A 188 -12.50 -0.62 -25.38
N THR A 189 -12.47 0.08 -24.25
CA THR A 189 -13.20 -0.29 -23.04
C THR A 189 -14.71 -0.39 -23.30
N GLN A 190 -15.28 0.56 -24.04
CA GLN A 190 -16.68 0.50 -24.47
C GLN A 190 -16.99 -0.76 -25.29
N ARG A 191 -16.14 -1.10 -26.28
CA ARG A 191 -16.33 -2.29 -27.11
C ARG A 191 -16.25 -3.58 -26.28
N ARG A 192 -15.28 -3.66 -25.37
CA ARG A 192 -15.09 -4.82 -24.50
C ARG A 192 -16.29 -5.01 -23.57
N ARG A 193 -16.76 -3.93 -22.94
CA ARG A 193 -17.98 -3.93 -22.12
C ARG A 193 -19.19 -4.44 -22.91
N ALA A 194 -19.48 -3.84 -24.07
CA ALA A 194 -20.63 -4.23 -24.88
C ALA A 194 -20.57 -5.71 -25.29
N ARG A 195 -19.37 -6.24 -25.56
CA ARG A 195 -19.18 -7.64 -25.92
C ARG A 195 -19.36 -8.59 -24.73
N ALA A 196 -18.92 -8.21 -23.53
CA ALA A 196 -19.18 -8.99 -22.32
C ALA A 196 -20.68 -8.98 -21.97
N GLU A 197 -21.35 -7.82 -22.08
CA GLU A 197 -22.80 -7.70 -21.86
C GLU A 197 -23.60 -8.57 -22.83
N ALA A 198 -23.21 -8.62 -24.10
CA ALA A 198 -23.83 -9.50 -25.09
C ALA A 198 -23.65 -11.00 -24.79
N LEU A 199 -22.68 -11.36 -23.93
CA LEU A 199 -22.44 -12.72 -23.44
C LEU A 199 -23.03 -12.96 -22.04
N GLY A 200 -23.67 -11.96 -21.44
CA GLY A 200 -24.20 -12.04 -20.07
C GLY A 200 -23.10 -12.07 -18.99
N VAL A 201 -21.91 -11.54 -19.28
CA VAL A 201 -20.74 -11.54 -18.38
C VAL A 201 -20.52 -10.14 -17.79
N THR A 202 -20.20 -10.05 -16.49
CA THR A 202 -19.80 -8.78 -15.88
C THR A 202 -18.38 -8.41 -16.33
N TYR A 203 -18.23 -7.21 -16.89
CA TYR A 203 -16.94 -6.67 -17.33
C TYR A 203 -16.35 -5.70 -16.31
N LEU A 204 -15.09 -5.91 -15.93
CA LEU A 204 -14.28 -4.95 -15.19
C LEU A 204 -13.07 -4.51 -16.02
N GLN A 205 -12.85 -3.19 -16.08
CA GLN A 205 -11.57 -2.63 -16.52
C GLN A 205 -10.76 -2.25 -15.29
N ALA A 206 -9.54 -2.77 -15.19
CA ALA A 206 -8.65 -2.47 -14.07
C ALA A 206 -7.39 -1.74 -14.56
N LEU A 207 -7.02 -0.67 -13.86
CA LEU A 207 -5.89 0.18 -14.21
C LEU A 207 -4.94 0.32 -13.02
N MET A 208 -3.80 -0.36 -13.12
CA MET A 208 -2.72 -0.28 -12.13
C MET A 208 -1.94 1.03 -12.33
N PRO A 209 -1.73 1.85 -11.30
CA PRO A 209 -0.78 2.95 -11.38
C PRO A 209 0.67 2.44 -11.38
N GLU A 210 1.60 3.21 -11.93
CA GLU A 210 3.01 2.95 -11.67
C GLU A 210 3.37 3.20 -10.21
N LYS A 211 4.43 2.51 -9.75
CA LYS A 211 5.06 2.76 -8.45
C LYS A 211 5.43 4.24 -8.28
N SER A 212 5.97 4.89 -9.31
CA SER A 212 6.29 6.33 -9.28
C SER A 212 5.06 7.23 -9.12
N SER A 213 3.86 6.80 -9.53
CA SER A 213 2.62 7.55 -9.32
C SER A 213 2.16 7.51 -7.85
N VAL A 214 2.44 6.41 -7.17
CA VAL A 214 2.05 6.17 -5.77
C VAL A 214 3.10 6.73 -4.81
N ALA A 215 4.36 6.37 -5.00
CA ALA A 215 5.49 6.75 -4.18
C ALA A 215 6.23 7.98 -4.72
N ALA A 216 5.49 8.97 -5.23
CA ALA A 216 6.06 10.12 -5.93
C ALA A 216 7.00 10.98 -5.05
N SER A 217 6.78 10.99 -3.73
CA SER A 217 7.73 11.61 -2.81
C SER A 217 9.10 10.97 -2.89
N PHE A 218 9.24 9.70 -3.27
CA PHE A 218 10.55 9.04 -3.36
C PHE A 218 11.20 9.22 -4.74
N ASP A 219 10.51 9.80 -5.72
CA ASP A 219 11.02 10.03 -7.06
C ASP A 219 11.54 11.46 -7.24
N PRO A 220 12.87 11.70 -7.22
CA PRO A 220 13.41 13.04 -7.41
C PRO A 220 13.23 13.56 -8.85
N GLY A 221 12.86 12.70 -9.81
CA GLY A 221 12.78 13.03 -11.23
C GLY A 221 11.39 13.44 -11.71
N ARG A 222 10.34 13.34 -10.88
CA ARG A 222 8.95 13.51 -11.33
C ARG A 222 8.17 14.54 -10.52
N ALA A 223 7.88 15.66 -11.17
CA ALA A 223 7.12 16.75 -10.58
C ALA A 223 5.60 16.57 -10.66
N THR A 224 5.09 15.82 -11.65
CA THR A 224 3.65 15.64 -11.88
C THR A 224 3.29 14.18 -11.91
N VAL A 225 2.38 13.78 -11.00
CA VAL A 225 1.90 12.40 -10.86
C VAL A 225 0.37 12.36 -10.66
N PRO A 226 -0.35 11.37 -11.20
CA PRO A 226 0.13 10.40 -12.19
C PRO A 226 0.40 11.08 -13.54
N SER A 227 0.80 10.32 -14.56
CA SER A 227 1.04 10.86 -15.91
C SER A 227 -0.24 11.49 -16.52
N GLY A 228 -0.05 12.39 -17.49
CA GLY A 228 -1.16 12.96 -18.27
C GLY A 228 -1.98 11.87 -18.96
N LEU A 229 -1.30 10.88 -19.54
CA LEU A 229 -1.90 9.72 -20.19
C LEU A 229 -2.78 8.91 -19.24
N TYR A 230 -2.34 8.67 -17.99
CA TYR A 230 -3.17 8.00 -16.98
C TYR A 230 -4.47 8.74 -16.72
N ARG A 231 -4.37 10.04 -16.39
CA ARG A 231 -5.55 10.87 -16.05
C ARG A 231 -6.54 10.94 -17.20
N GLN A 232 -6.05 11.16 -18.41
CA GLN A 232 -6.91 11.25 -19.59
C GLN A 232 -7.52 9.90 -19.95
N SER A 233 -6.77 8.80 -19.83
CA SER A 233 -7.28 7.44 -20.11
C SER A 233 -8.36 7.05 -19.11
N LEU A 234 -8.14 7.29 -17.81
CA LEU A 234 -9.14 7.04 -16.77
C LEU A 234 -10.44 7.82 -17.05
N ARG A 235 -10.34 9.13 -17.35
CA ARG A 235 -11.50 9.95 -17.73
C ARG A 235 -12.19 9.41 -18.99
N ALA A 236 -11.44 9.00 -19.99
CA ALA A 236 -12.00 8.47 -21.23
C ALA A 236 -12.75 7.15 -21.00
N MET A 237 -12.18 6.23 -20.21
CA MET A 237 -12.81 4.96 -19.88
C MET A 237 -14.01 5.11 -18.94
N ALA A 238 -13.96 6.04 -17.97
CA ALA A 238 -15.07 6.34 -17.05
C ALA A 238 -16.30 6.92 -17.76
N ARG A 239 -16.16 7.48 -18.97
CA ARG A 239 -17.32 7.86 -19.81
C ARG A 239 -18.04 6.64 -20.40
N SER A 240 -17.39 5.49 -20.45
CA SER A 240 -17.90 4.28 -21.10
C SER A 240 -18.28 3.18 -20.10
N LEU A 241 -17.87 3.32 -18.84
CA LEU A 241 -18.13 2.37 -17.77
C LEU A 241 -18.83 3.05 -16.60
N PRO A 242 -19.79 2.37 -15.94
CA PRO A 242 -20.19 2.73 -14.59
C PRO A 242 -18.98 2.68 -13.65
N GLU A 243 -19.01 3.46 -12.58
CA GLU A 243 -17.90 3.59 -11.62
C GLU A 243 -17.54 2.22 -11.01
N GLU A 244 -18.54 1.42 -10.66
CA GLU A 244 -18.39 0.07 -10.09
C GLU A 244 -17.74 -0.94 -11.04
N ARG A 245 -17.59 -0.60 -12.33
CA ARG A 245 -16.92 -1.43 -13.34
C ARG A 245 -15.51 -0.97 -13.69
N MET A 246 -15.02 0.08 -13.04
CA MET A 246 -13.69 0.62 -13.20
C MET A 246 -12.90 0.48 -11.90
N VAL A 247 -11.81 -0.28 -11.94
CA VAL A 247 -10.89 -0.41 -10.81
C VAL A 247 -9.69 0.50 -11.03
N ASP A 248 -9.67 1.65 -10.34
CA ASP A 248 -8.51 2.54 -10.23
C ASP A 248 -7.87 2.38 -8.86
N TRP A 249 -6.69 1.75 -8.80
CA TRP A 249 -6.01 1.51 -7.52
C TRP A 249 -5.28 2.74 -6.97
N LEU A 250 -5.09 3.81 -7.76
CA LEU A 250 -4.27 4.95 -7.33
C LEU A 250 -4.82 5.67 -6.09
N PRO A 251 -6.12 6.01 -5.99
CA PRO A 251 -6.67 6.63 -4.79
C PRO A 251 -6.51 5.73 -3.56
N ALA A 252 -6.80 4.44 -3.70
CA ALA A 252 -6.70 3.47 -2.60
C ALA A 252 -5.26 3.34 -2.09
N PHE A 253 -4.28 3.24 -2.99
CA PHE A 253 -2.87 3.16 -2.61
C PHE A 253 -2.35 4.43 -1.96
N ARG A 254 -2.74 5.61 -2.45
CA ARG A 254 -2.35 6.89 -1.85
C ARG A 254 -3.01 7.14 -0.49
N ALA A 255 -4.17 6.55 -0.23
CA ALA A 255 -4.86 6.64 1.04
C ALA A 255 -4.25 5.72 2.12
N THR A 256 -3.30 4.84 1.77
CA THR A 256 -2.59 4.01 2.75
C THR A 256 -1.66 4.86 3.62
N LEU A 257 -1.40 4.38 4.85
CA LEU A 257 -0.49 5.06 5.78
C LEU A 257 0.98 5.02 5.33
N ALA A 258 1.34 4.08 4.45
CA ALA A 258 2.68 3.92 3.91
C ALA A 258 2.61 3.57 2.40
N PRO A 259 2.34 4.56 1.53
CA PRO A 259 2.21 4.34 0.08
C PRO A 259 3.46 3.74 -0.57
N ASP A 260 4.64 3.98 0.00
CA ASP A 260 5.91 3.40 -0.40
C ASP A 260 6.02 1.88 -0.13
N MET A 261 5.24 1.37 0.83
CA MET A 261 5.19 -0.05 1.17
C MET A 261 4.21 -0.85 0.32
N VAL A 262 3.42 -0.19 -0.53
CA VAL A 262 2.52 -0.86 -1.49
C VAL A 262 3.33 -1.66 -2.51
N PHE A 263 4.50 -1.18 -2.89
CA PHE A 263 5.38 -1.86 -3.83
C PHE A 263 6.59 -2.44 -3.10
N ARG A 264 7.17 -3.48 -3.68
CA ARG A 264 8.50 -3.97 -3.27
C ARG A 264 9.53 -2.87 -3.48
N ARG A 265 10.55 -2.82 -2.64
CA ARG A 265 11.46 -1.66 -2.62
C ARG A 265 12.37 -1.63 -3.83
N LYS A 266 12.92 -2.77 -4.23
CA LYS A 266 13.83 -2.89 -5.37
C LYS A 266 13.12 -3.25 -6.66
N ASP A 267 11.83 -3.55 -6.63
CA ASP A 267 11.10 -4.14 -7.75
C ASP A 267 9.88 -3.27 -8.18
N THR A 268 9.37 -3.46 -9.40
CA THR A 268 8.19 -2.74 -9.91
C THR A 268 6.85 -3.27 -9.42
N HIS A 269 6.81 -4.46 -8.82
CA HIS A 269 5.57 -5.14 -8.41
C HIS A 269 5.18 -4.83 -6.97
N LEU A 270 3.97 -5.24 -6.62
CA LEU A 270 3.38 -5.06 -5.29
C LEU A 270 4.18 -5.82 -4.23
N SER A 271 4.12 -5.35 -2.99
CA SER A 271 4.41 -6.17 -1.82
C SER A 271 3.18 -7.02 -1.46
N THR A 272 3.29 -7.92 -0.49
CA THR A 272 2.12 -8.63 0.07
C THR A 272 1.06 -7.66 0.60
N TYR A 273 1.50 -6.57 1.25
CA TYR A 273 0.62 -5.52 1.74
C TYR A 273 -0.10 -4.80 0.59
N GLY A 274 0.63 -4.42 -0.46
CA GLY A 274 0.05 -3.78 -1.64
C GLY A 274 -0.91 -4.67 -2.40
N ALA A 275 -0.60 -5.96 -2.55
CA ALA A 275 -1.48 -6.93 -3.18
C ALA A 275 -2.76 -7.14 -2.37
N GLN A 276 -2.68 -7.22 -1.04
CA GLN A 276 -3.87 -7.27 -0.17
C GLN A 276 -4.73 -6.01 -0.32
N ALA A 277 -4.12 -4.82 -0.29
CA ALA A 277 -4.83 -3.55 -0.46
C ALA A 277 -5.48 -3.45 -1.85
N ALA A 278 -4.79 -3.89 -2.89
CA ALA A 278 -5.31 -3.95 -4.25
C ALA A 278 -6.53 -4.86 -4.34
N MET A 279 -6.45 -6.04 -3.72
CA MET A 279 -7.54 -7.01 -3.70
C MET A 279 -8.74 -6.54 -2.88
N ALA A 280 -8.49 -5.86 -1.76
CA ALA A 280 -9.56 -5.24 -0.98
C ALA A 280 -10.31 -4.19 -1.78
N HIS A 281 -9.59 -3.33 -2.52
CA HIS A 281 -10.22 -2.34 -3.38
C HIS A 281 -10.97 -2.99 -4.56
N LEU A 282 -10.37 -3.96 -5.24
CA LEU A 282 -11.00 -4.68 -6.34
C LEU A 282 -12.28 -5.39 -5.90
N TYR A 283 -12.24 -6.07 -4.75
CA TYR A 283 -13.40 -6.80 -4.24
C TYR A 283 -14.50 -5.86 -3.76
N TRP A 284 -14.13 -4.74 -3.13
CA TRP A 284 -15.09 -3.69 -2.79
C TRP A 284 -15.81 -3.16 -4.04
N GLN A 285 -15.07 -2.86 -5.12
CA GLN A 285 -15.70 -2.41 -6.38
C GLN A 285 -16.62 -3.47 -6.99
N LEU A 286 -16.23 -4.75 -6.94
CA LEU A 286 -16.99 -5.83 -7.55
C LEU A 286 -18.21 -6.28 -6.74
N ALA A 287 -18.15 -6.20 -5.42
CA ALA A 287 -19.09 -6.86 -4.51
C ALA A 287 -19.73 -5.93 -3.48
N ASP A 288 -19.29 -4.66 -3.41
CA ASP A 288 -19.66 -3.69 -2.36
C ASP A 288 -19.49 -4.27 -0.94
N MET A 289 -18.41 -5.04 -0.77
CA MET A 289 -18.11 -5.75 0.46
C MET A 289 -16.62 -5.69 0.78
N PRO A 290 -16.26 -5.69 2.07
CA PRO A 290 -14.86 -5.83 2.49
C PRO A 290 -14.29 -7.18 2.05
N LEU A 291 -12.99 -7.23 1.80
CA LEU A 291 -12.28 -8.48 1.47
C LEU A 291 -12.57 -9.55 2.54
N PRO A 292 -13.04 -10.75 2.16
CA PRO A 292 -13.32 -11.85 3.09
C PRO A 292 -12.10 -12.75 3.30
N LEU A 293 -10.89 -12.22 3.09
CA LEU A 293 -9.63 -12.95 3.20
C LEU A 293 -8.65 -12.15 4.07
N ASP A 294 -7.96 -12.87 4.94
CA ASP A 294 -6.85 -12.36 5.73
C ASP A 294 -5.58 -13.12 5.38
N ALA A 295 -4.44 -12.41 5.36
CA ALA A 295 -3.15 -13.05 5.24
C ALA A 295 -2.83 -13.81 6.53
N ALA A 296 -2.44 -15.09 6.42
CA ALA A 296 -1.95 -15.82 7.58
C ALA A 296 -0.70 -15.12 8.14
N VAL A 297 -0.69 -14.91 9.46
CA VAL A 297 0.42 -14.34 10.20
C VAL A 297 1.03 -15.40 11.13
N PRO A 298 2.36 -15.39 11.35
CA PRO A 298 3.34 -14.42 10.83
C PRO A 298 3.62 -14.59 9.32
N LEU A 299 4.08 -13.51 8.68
CA LEU A 299 4.56 -13.58 7.30
C LEU A 299 5.94 -14.25 7.25
N ARG A 300 6.21 -15.04 6.22
CA ARG A 300 7.50 -15.69 6.01
C ARG A 300 8.47 -14.77 5.26
N PRO A 301 9.72 -14.62 5.74
CA PRO A 301 10.77 -13.97 4.96
C PRO A 301 11.18 -14.84 3.76
N GLU A 302 11.28 -14.25 2.58
CA GLU A 302 11.69 -14.90 1.35
C GLU A 302 12.58 -13.99 0.51
N MET A 303 13.69 -14.53 0.00
CA MET A 303 14.51 -13.82 -0.98
C MET A 303 13.88 -13.98 -2.35
N LEU A 304 13.48 -12.86 -2.96
CA LEU A 304 12.88 -12.82 -4.28
C LEU A 304 13.76 -12.01 -5.24
N GLU A 305 13.87 -12.48 -6.47
CA GLU A 305 14.51 -11.75 -7.56
C GLU A 305 13.79 -10.42 -7.81
N SER A 306 14.55 -9.40 -8.17
CA SER A 306 14.10 -8.03 -8.34
C SER A 306 14.38 -7.52 -9.76
N ASP A 307 13.31 -7.11 -10.46
CA ASP A 307 13.38 -6.69 -11.86
C ASP A 307 14.15 -5.37 -12.11
N LEU A 308 14.23 -4.47 -11.10
CA LEU A 308 15.11 -3.30 -11.13
C LEU A 308 16.39 -3.56 -10.34
N GLY A 309 16.34 -4.36 -9.28
CA GLY A 309 17.50 -4.68 -8.44
C GLY A 309 18.64 -5.30 -9.23
N GLY A 310 18.34 -6.22 -10.16
CA GLY A 310 19.35 -6.87 -11.02
C GLY A 310 20.14 -5.90 -11.91
N ARG A 311 19.68 -4.65 -12.05
CA ARG A 311 20.35 -3.61 -12.84
C ARG A 311 21.41 -2.83 -12.06
N PHE A 312 21.55 -3.12 -10.77
CA PHE A 312 22.58 -2.55 -9.89
C PHE A 312 23.42 -3.67 -9.26
N HIS A 313 24.74 -3.46 -9.19
CA HIS A 313 25.67 -4.47 -8.71
C HIS A 313 25.32 -4.93 -7.28
N GLY A 314 25.14 -6.25 -7.11
CA GLY A 314 24.84 -6.86 -5.81
C GLY A 314 23.42 -6.60 -5.28
N GLN A 315 22.49 -6.11 -6.11
CA GLN A 315 21.13 -5.76 -5.69
C GLN A 315 20.04 -6.63 -6.34
N ALA A 316 20.41 -7.73 -6.99
CA ALA A 316 19.49 -8.58 -7.78
C ALA A 316 18.34 -9.19 -6.97
N GLU A 317 18.50 -9.29 -5.65
CA GLU A 317 17.50 -9.88 -4.77
C GLU A 317 17.05 -8.91 -3.67
N GLU A 318 15.84 -9.14 -3.18
CA GLU A 318 15.22 -8.42 -2.09
C GLU A 318 14.58 -9.40 -1.10
N LEU A 319 14.77 -9.15 0.20
CA LEU A 319 14.03 -9.84 1.25
C LEU A 319 12.58 -9.31 1.29
N VAL A 320 11.63 -10.18 0.99
CA VAL A 320 10.20 -9.88 0.93
C VAL A 320 9.46 -10.75 1.96
N PHE A 321 8.40 -10.21 2.54
CA PHE A 321 7.56 -10.94 3.49
C PHE A 321 6.30 -11.43 2.79
N VAL A 322 6.19 -12.74 2.62
CA VAL A 322 5.09 -13.40 1.93
C VAL A 322 4.18 -14.12 2.92
N ALA A 323 2.89 -14.21 2.61
CA ALA A 323 1.94 -15.00 3.38
C ALA A 323 2.09 -16.48 2.99
N GLU A 324 2.14 -17.38 3.97
CA GLU A 324 2.21 -18.83 3.74
C GLU A 324 0.84 -19.46 3.41
N GLY A 325 -0.22 -18.69 3.61
CA GLY A 325 -1.61 -19.06 3.35
C GLY A 325 -2.52 -17.86 3.54
N LEU A 326 -3.77 -18.00 3.12
CA LEU A 326 -4.84 -17.06 3.48
C LEU A 326 -5.90 -17.81 4.29
N THR A 327 -6.57 -17.08 5.17
CA THR A 327 -7.72 -17.58 5.92
C THR A 327 -8.98 -16.82 5.58
N GLY A 328 -10.11 -17.51 5.60
CA GLY A 328 -11.43 -16.87 5.62
C GLY A 328 -11.70 -16.21 6.98
N ARG A 329 -12.82 -15.48 7.07
CA ARG A 329 -13.26 -14.83 8.32
C ARG A 329 -13.59 -15.80 9.46
N ASP A 330 -13.90 -17.05 9.11
CA ASP A 330 -14.11 -18.15 10.04
C ASP A 330 -12.79 -18.79 10.52
N GLY A 331 -11.64 -18.24 10.09
CA GLY A 331 -10.31 -18.74 10.41
C GLY A 331 -9.91 -19.98 9.61
N GLN A 332 -10.74 -20.48 8.70
CA GLN A 332 -10.39 -21.65 7.89
C GLN A 332 -9.37 -21.26 6.82
N ARG A 333 -8.36 -22.11 6.65
CA ARG A 333 -7.35 -21.95 5.59
C ARG A 333 -7.99 -22.18 4.22
N ILE A 334 -7.66 -21.33 3.27
CA ILE A 334 -8.17 -21.38 1.90
C ILE A 334 -7.02 -21.71 0.95
N ASP A 335 -7.02 -22.95 0.46
CA ASP A 335 -6.02 -23.48 -0.45
C ASP A 335 -6.67 -23.86 -1.79
N PRO A 336 -6.29 -23.21 -2.89
CA PRO A 336 -6.82 -23.51 -4.21
C PRO A 336 -6.06 -24.66 -4.87
N GLU A 337 -6.76 -25.47 -5.65
CA GLU A 337 -6.18 -26.50 -6.50
C GLU A 337 -5.83 -25.89 -7.86
N LEU A 338 -4.56 -26.04 -8.30
CA LEU A 338 -4.14 -25.69 -9.66
C LEU A 338 -4.54 -26.82 -10.61
N ILE A 339 -5.58 -26.58 -11.41
CA ILE A 339 -6.17 -27.55 -12.34
C ILE A 339 -5.38 -27.65 -13.64
N ALA A 340 -4.91 -26.50 -14.16
CA ALA A 340 -4.13 -26.46 -15.39
C ALA A 340 -3.13 -25.29 -15.39
N ALA A 341 -1.97 -25.53 -15.99
CA ALA A 341 -0.94 -24.54 -16.21
C ALA A 341 -0.33 -24.70 -17.60
N GLU A 342 -0.34 -23.62 -18.38
CA GLU A 342 0.33 -23.55 -19.68
C GLU A 342 1.35 -22.42 -19.63
N THR A 343 2.60 -22.73 -19.99
CA THR A 343 3.71 -21.76 -20.00
C THR A 343 4.27 -21.70 -21.43
N PRO A 344 4.30 -20.53 -22.09
CA PRO A 344 4.88 -20.37 -23.41
C PRO A 344 6.36 -20.73 -23.42
N ALA A 345 6.86 -21.18 -24.57
CA ALA A 345 8.29 -21.49 -24.74
C ALA A 345 9.20 -20.25 -24.64
N ALA A 346 8.67 -19.05 -24.96
CA ALA A 346 9.38 -17.79 -24.87
C ALA A 346 8.43 -16.64 -24.46
N GLY A 347 8.91 -15.75 -23.60
CA GLY A 347 8.14 -14.64 -23.05
C GLY A 347 7.01 -15.08 -22.10
N HIS A 348 6.14 -14.14 -21.74
CA HIS A 348 5.02 -14.39 -20.82
C HIS A 348 3.65 -14.37 -21.50
N THR A 349 3.53 -13.70 -22.66
CA THR A 349 2.26 -13.59 -23.38
C THR A 349 1.72 -14.97 -23.75
N GLY A 350 0.48 -15.24 -23.35
CA GLY A 350 -0.15 -16.55 -23.53
C GLY A 350 0.05 -17.52 -22.37
N LEU A 351 0.76 -17.14 -21.29
CA LEU A 351 0.76 -17.91 -20.05
C LEU A 351 -0.66 -18.04 -19.51
N ARG A 352 -1.05 -19.27 -19.15
CA ARG A 352 -2.36 -19.57 -18.58
C ARG A 352 -2.25 -20.33 -17.28
N ARG A 353 -3.14 -20.00 -16.35
CA ARG A 353 -3.34 -20.73 -15.10
C ARG A 353 -4.82 -20.84 -14.82
N HIS A 354 -5.24 -21.99 -14.31
CA HIS A 354 -6.61 -22.27 -13.93
C HIS A 354 -6.61 -22.90 -12.55
N TRP A 355 -7.30 -22.24 -11.62
CA TRP A 355 -7.50 -22.72 -10.26
C TRP A 355 -8.97 -22.96 -9.96
N ARG A 356 -9.22 -23.93 -9.09
CA ARG A 356 -10.51 -24.13 -8.42
C ARG A 356 -10.30 -24.09 -6.91
N CYS A 357 -11.21 -23.44 -6.20
CA CYS A 357 -11.14 -23.33 -4.75
C CYS A 357 -12.51 -23.62 -4.14
N ALA A 358 -12.68 -24.85 -3.64
CA ALA A 358 -13.96 -25.29 -3.06
C ALA A 358 -14.36 -24.49 -1.81
N ALA A 359 -13.37 -24.00 -1.06
CA ALA A 359 -13.56 -23.18 0.14
C ALA A 359 -13.56 -21.67 -0.15
N ALA A 360 -13.64 -21.26 -1.43
CA ALA A 360 -13.65 -19.85 -1.77
C ALA A 360 -14.88 -19.13 -1.18
N PRO A 361 -14.72 -17.93 -0.61
CA PRO A 361 -15.84 -17.17 -0.05
C PRO A 361 -16.76 -16.58 -1.14
N ASP A 362 -16.29 -16.48 -2.38
CA ASP A 362 -17.08 -16.02 -3.51
C ASP A 362 -17.34 -17.17 -4.51
N PRO A 363 -18.61 -17.52 -4.81
CA PRO A 363 -18.93 -18.66 -5.67
C PRO A 363 -18.68 -18.40 -7.16
N ARG A 364 -18.34 -17.16 -7.56
CA ARG A 364 -18.20 -16.78 -8.97
C ARG A 364 -16.98 -17.39 -9.64
N ARG A 365 -17.07 -17.58 -10.95
CA ARG A 365 -15.96 -17.86 -11.88
C ARG A 365 -15.42 -16.55 -12.45
N VAL A 366 -14.12 -16.33 -12.33
CA VAL A 366 -13.44 -15.13 -12.83
C VAL A 366 -12.43 -15.49 -13.91
N LEU A 367 -12.43 -14.74 -15.00
CA LEU A 367 -11.41 -14.78 -16.05
C LEU A 367 -10.66 -13.45 -16.09
N VAL A 368 -9.34 -13.50 -15.97
CA VAL A 368 -8.46 -12.32 -15.95
C VAL A 368 -7.56 -12.33 -17.19
N PHE A 369 -7.61 -11.26 -17.97
CA PHE A 369 -6.59 -10.89 -18.94
C PHE A 369 -5.72 -9.81 -18.32
N GLY A 370 -4.49 -10.15 -17.95
CA GLY A 370 -3.62 -9.24 -17.20
C GLY A 370 -2.15 -9.40 -17.52
N ASN A 371 -1.31 -8.82 -16.66
CA ASN A 371 0.13 -8.82 -16.79
C ASN A 371 0.82 -9.32 -15.51
N SER A 372 2.08 -8.92 -15.32
CA SER A 372 2.94 -9.31 -14.22
C SER A 372 2.44 -8.94 -12.82
N PHE A 373 1.44 -8.06 -12.70
CA PHE A 373 0.80 -7.80 -11.40
C PHE A 373 -0.09 -8.95 -10.96
N PHE A 374 -0.77 -9.61 -11.90
CA PHE A 374 -1.48 -10.86 -11.64
C PHE A 374 -0.51 -12.02 -11.55
N ALA A 375 0.40 -12.14 -12.52
CA ALA A 375 1.42 -13.19 -12.59
C ALA A 375 0.88 -14.63 -12.38
N SER A 376 1.77 -15.57 -12.11
CA SER A 376 1.49 -17.01 -12.04
C SER A 376 0.79 -17.45 -10.75
N GLY A 377 0.58 -16.57 -9.77
CA GLY A 377 -0.08 -16.86 -8.49
C GLY A 377 0.79 -17.60 -7.47
N GLU A 378 2.12 -17.54 -7.62
CA GLU A 378 3.08 -18.33 -6.81
C GLU A 378 3.20 -17.83 -5.37
N ASN A 379 3.02 -16.53 -5.13
CA ASN A 379 3.14 -15.95 -3.80
C ASN A 379 2.20 -14.76 -3.60
N SER A 380 2.06 -14.32 -2.36
CA SER A 380 1.12 -13.28 -1.94
C SER A 380 1.42 -11.87 -2.45
N THR A 381 2.50 -11.65 -3.20
CA THR A 381 2.75 -10.36 -3.86
C THR A 381 2.03 -10.25 -5.21
N GLN A 382 1.47 -11.36 -5.70
CA GLN A 382 0.84 -11.48 -7.02
C GLN A 382 -0.68 -11.55 -6.88
N LEU A 383 -1.44 -10.81 -7.70
CA LEU A 383 -2.91 -10.78 -7.56
C LEU A 383 -3.56 -12.13 -7.87
N SER A 384 -2.98 -12.96 -8.74
CA SER A 384 -3.49 -14.32 -9.00
C SER A 384 -3.48 -15.21 -7.76
N TYR A 385 -2.54 -15.00 -6.82
CA TYR A 385 -2.50 -15.74 -5.56
C TYR A 385 -3.75 -15.48 -4.72
N TRP A 386 -4.24 -14.24 -4.73
CA TRP A 386 -5.42 -13.82 -4.00
C TRP A 386 -6.71 -14.19 -4.73
N THR A 387 -6.80 -13.95 -6.04
CA THR A 387 -8.02 -14.28 -6.79
C THR A 387 -8.31 -15.78 -6.81
N ALA A 388 -7.28 -16.63 -6.92
CA ALA A 388 -7.42 -18.07 -6.85
C ALA A 388 -8.05 -18.55 -5.52
N ARG A 389 -7.91 -17.78 -4.44
CA ARG A 389 -8.48 -18.07 -3.11
C ARG A 389 -9.80 -17.35 -2.85
N LEU A 390 -10.02 -16.22 -3.52
CA LEU A 390 -11.22 -15.42 -3.34
C LEU A 390 -12.42 -16.01 -4.08
N PHE A 391 -12.21 -16.53 -5.28
CA PHE A 391 -13.26 -17.01 -6.18
C PHE A 391 -13.24 -18.52 -6.34
N ALA A 392 -14.41 -19.14 -6.49
CA ALA A 392 -14.55 -20.59 -6.63
C ALA A 392 -13.80 -21.14 -7.84
N GLU A 393 -13.66 -20.34 -8.91
CA GLU A 393 -12.85 -20.69 -10.07
C GLU A 393 -12.17 -19.45 -10.65
N THR A 394 -10.86 -19.51 -10.86
CA THR A 394 -10.07 -18.41 -11.43
C THR A 394 -9.29 -18.89 -12.63
N HIS A 395 -9.43 -18.18 -13.75
CA HIS A 395 -8.62 -18.33 -14.94
C HIS A 395 -7.78 -17.08 -15.13
N PHE A 396 -6.46 -17.22 -15.20
CA PHE A 396 -5.56 -16.14 -15.56
C PHE A 396 -4.95 -16.39 -16.93
N VAL A 397 -4.96 -15.37 -17.77
CA VAL A 397 -4.29 -15.32 -19.06
C VAL A 397 -3.40 -14.08 -19.09
N TRP A 398 -2.10 -14.27 -19.28
CA TRP A 398 -1.18 -13.16 -19.47
C TRP A 398 -1.35 -12.60 -20.89
N SER A 399 -2.11 -11.51 -21.01
CA SER A 399 -2.45 -10.89 -22.29
C SER A 399 -3.02 -9.49 -22.06
N ALA A 400 -2.62 -8.54 -22.92
CA ALA A 400 -3.29 -7.25 -23.01
C ALA A 400 -4.59 -7.31 -23.85
N GLU A 401 -4.74 -8.35 -24.67
CA GLU A 401 -5.90 -8.62 -25.54
C GLU A 401 -6.92 -9.51 -24.83
N ALA A 402 -8.20 -9.21 -25.01
CA ALA A 402 -9.29 -10.07 -24.54
C ALA A 402 -9.59 -11.20 -25.55
N ASP A 403 -9.46 -12.45 -25.10
CA ASP A 403 -9.81 -13.64 -25.89
C ASP A 403 -11.31 -13.94 -25.77
N TRP A 404 -12.12 -13.27 -26.60
CA TRP A 404 -13.58 -13.45 -26.60
C TRP A 404 -14.08 -14.87 -26.92
N PRO A 405 -13.44 -15.65 -27.83
CA PRO A 405 -13.71 -17.08 -27.94
C PRO A 405 -13.56 -17.82 -26.61
N LEU A 406 -12.48 -17.57 -25.86
CA LEU A 406 -12.29 -18.16 -24.54
C LEU A 406 -13.36 -17.71 -23.53
N VAL A 407 -13.73 -16.42 -23.52
CA VAL A 407 -14.84 -15.92 -22.68
C VAL A 407 -16.13 -16.69 -22.97
N ARG A 408 -16.45 -16.92 -24.25
CA ARG A 408 -17.64 -17.69 -24.65
C ARG A 408 -17.56 -19.15 -24.23
N GLN A 409 -16.38 -19.77 -24.35
CA GLN A 409 -16.16 -21.16 -23.97
C GLN A 409 -16.29 -21.35 -22.45
N LEU A 410 -15.62 -20.50 -21.67
CA LEU A 410 -15.59 -20.59 -20.22
C LEU A 410 -16.88 -20.08 -19.56
N ARG A 411 -17.60 -19.14 -20.18
CA ARG A 411 -18.78 -18.47 -19.59
C ARG A 411 -18.50 -18.02 -18.14
N PRO A 412 -17.46 -17.19 -17.90
CA PRO A 412 -17.19 -16.70 -16.56
C PRO A 412 -18.30 -15.76 -16.10
N ASP A 413 -18.49 -15.62 -14.79
CA ASP A 413 -19.39 -14.60 -14.23
C ASP A 413 -18.78 -13.21 -14.36
N VAL A 414 -17.46 -13.11 -14.23
CA VAL A 414 -16.71 -11.86 -14.33
C VAL A 414 -15.51 -12.02 -15.27
N VAL A 415 -15.33 -11.05 -16.17
CA VAL A 415 -14.09 -10.89 -16.93
C VAL A 415 -13.38 -9.59 -16.50
N ILE A 416 -12.10 -9.70 -16.19
CA ILE A 416 -11.26 -8.57 -15.77
C ILE A 416 -10.20 -8.35 -16.84
N CYS A 417 -10.19 -7.15 -17.44
CA CYS A 417 -9.09 -6.72 -18.29
C CYS A 417 -8.22 -5.75 -17.50
N GLN A 418 -6.98 -6.13 -17.22
CA GLN A 418 -6.04 -5.34 -16.45
C GLN A 418 -4.92 -4.78 -17.33
N THR A 419 -4.65 -3.48 -17.17
CA THR A 419 -3.45 -2.83 -17.72
C THR A 419 -2.74 -2.03 -16.64
N ILE A 420 -1.60 -1.43 -16.99
CA ILE A 420 -0.82 -0.55 -16.12
C ILE A 420 -0.49 0.74 -16.86
N GLU A 421 -0.33 1.83 -16.11
CA GLU A 421 0.01 3.15 -16.59
C GLU A 421 1.08 3.18 -17.70
N ARG A 422 2.22 2.48 -17.57
CA ARG A 422 3.27 2.47 -18.63
C ARG A 422 2.82 1.86 -19.96
N PHE A 423 1.86 0.94 -19.95
CA PHE A 423 1.34 0.28 -21.16
C PHE A 423 0.15 1.00 -21.77
N LEU A 424 -0.28 2.14 -21.23
CA LEU A 424 -1.33 2.95 -21.85
C LEU A 424 -0.90 3.54 -23.21
N THR A 425 0.38 3.53 -23.53
CA THR A 425 0.93 4.00 -24.81
C THR A 425 0.56 3.10 -25.99
N GLU A 426 0.26 1.83 -25.72
CA GLU A 426 -0.09 0.83 -26.73
C GLU A 426 -1.50 0.31 -26.45
N VAL A 427 -2.43 0.63 -27.35
CA VAL A 427 -3.83 0.22 -27.20
C VAL A 427 -4.03 -1.12 -27.90
N PRO A 428 -4.48 -2.18 -27.18
CA PRO A 428 -4.81 -3.46 -27.78
C PRO A 428 -5.83 -3.35 -28.91
N ALA A 429 -5.77 -4.26 -29.86
CA ALA A 429 -6.69 -4.30 -30.99
C ALA A 429 -8.11 -4.76 -30.59
N ARG A 430 -8.27 -5.62 -29.58
CA ARG A 430 -9.50 -6.37 -29.28
C ARG A 430 -9.99 -6.31 -27.85
#